data_AF-A0A2V6VE09-F1
#
_entry.id   AF-A0A2V6VE09-F1
#
_cell.length_a   1.000
_cell.length_b   1.000
_cell.length_c   1.000
_cell.angle_alpha   90.00
_cell.angle_beta   90.00
_cell.angle_gamma   90.00
#
_symmetry.space_group_name_H-M   'P 1'
#
loop_
_entity.id
_entity.type
_entity.pdbx_description
1 polymer ?
#
loop_
_entity_poly.entity_id
_entity_poly.type
_entity_poly.pdbx_seq_one_letter_code
_entity_poly.pdbx_strand_id
1 'polypeptide(L)'
;MPLQTRYLFSAAMNVQADKDAIFNEVYEQEHVPSLLKVPGVIAVARFKSEPVTMMIGGERKTIVIESEPTYNALYEIESPAVLTSDAWAKAVEEGRWPAQVRPYTSNRRHVMYRRIS
;
A
#
# COMPACT_ATOMS: atom_id res chain seq x y z
N MET A 1 -9.26 -10.32 9.64
CA MET A 1 -8.94 -11.71 9.27
C MET A 1 -7.49 -11.98 9.68
N PRO A 2 -7.15 -13.18 10.14
CA PRO A 2 -5.75 -13.53 10.37
C PRO A 2 -4.97 -13.50 9.05
N LEU A 3 -3.70 -13.09 9.09
CA LEU A 3 -2.79 -13.24 7.95
C LEU A 3 -2.65 -14.72 7.61
N GLN A 4 -2.96 -15.09 6.39
CA GLN A 4 -2.95 -16.45 5.87
C GLN A 4 -1.57 -16.85 5.37
N THR A 5 -0.87 -15.93 4.69
CA THR A 5 0.41 -16.15 4.02
C THR A 5 1.61 -15.77 4.88
N ARG A 6 2.81 -15.98 4.32
CA ARG A 6 4.08 -15.58 4.93
C ARG A 6 4.60 -14.23 4.45
N TYR A 7 3.94 -13.56 3.51
CA TYR A 7 4.50 -12.33 2.93
C TYR A 7 3.51 -11.19 2.96
N LEU A 8 4.04 -10.04 3.39
CA LEU A 8 3.36 -8.75 3.30
C LEU A 8 4.21 -7.82 2.44
N PHE A 9 3.61 -7.25 1.42
CA PHE A 9 4.21 -6.18 0.64
C PHE A 9 3.55 -4.85 1.03
N SER A 10 4.36 -3.83 1.30
CA SER A 10 3.89 -2.47 1.56
C SER A 10 4.30 -1.55 0.41
N ALA A 11 3.33 -0.78 -0.09
CA ALA A 11 3.57 0.33 -1.00
C ALA A 11 3.05 1.63 -0.37
N ALA A 12 3.94 2.57 -0.13
CA ALA A 12 3.64 3.83 0.53
C ALA A 12 4.10 5.02 -0.29
N MET A 13 3.35 6.12 -0.25
CA MET A 13 3.67 7.35 -0.99
C MET A 13 2.95 8.58 -0.43
N ASN A 14 3.52 9.75 -0.72
CA ASN A 14 2.81 11.02 -0.70
C ASN A 14 2.12 11.24 -2.05
N VAL A 15 1.04 12.03 -2.04
CA VAL A 15 0.26 12.40 -3.22
C VAL A 15 0.14 13.93 -3.23
N GLN A 16 0.26 14.56 -4.41
CA GLN A 16 0.00 15.99 -4.54
C GLN A 16 -1.41 16.34 -4.08
N ALA A 17 -1.58 17.46 -3.39
CA ALA A 17 -2.83 17.79 -2.70
C ALA A 17 -4.04 17.88 -3.64
N ASP A 18 -3.86 18.39 -4.86
CA ASP A 18 -4.90 18.48 -5.90
C ASP A 18 -5.21 17.13 -6.57
N LYS A 19 -4.42 16.09 -6.29
CA LYS A 19 -4.61 14.72 -6.81
C LYS A 19 -5.15 13.74 -5.76
N ASP A 20 -5.40 14.19 -4.54
CA ASP A 20 -5.88 13.33 -3.45
C ASP A 20 -7.20 12.62 -3.79
N ALA A 21 -8.17 13.36 -4.36
CA ALA A 21 -9.47 12.81 -4.73
C ALA A 21 -9.37 11.75 -5.84
N ILE A 22 -8.67 12.06 -6.94
CA ILE A 22 -8.50 11.11 -8.05
C ILE A 22 -7.65 9.91 -7.64
N PHE A 23 -6.64 10.11 -6.78
CA PHE A 23 -5.87 9.01 -6.19
C PHE A 23 -6.81 8.06 -5.45
N ASN A 24 -7.64 8.58 -4.54
CA ASN A 24 -8.53 7.75 -3.74
C ASN A 24 -9.58 7.02 -4.58
N GLU A 25 -10.18 7.70 -5.56
CA GLU A 25 -11.13 7.12 -6.50
C GLU A 25 -10.51 5.99 -7.33
N VAL A 26 -9.40 6.26 -8.02
CA VAL A 26 -8.73 5.29 -8.91
C VAL A 26 -8.23 4.08 -8.11
N TYR A 27 -7.70 4.30 -6.91
CA TYR A 27 -7.23 3.19 -6.09
C TYR A 27 -8.37 2.25 -5.69
N GLU A 28 -9.52 2.81 -5.31
CA GLU A 28 -10.68 2.07 -4.81
C GLU A 28 -11.43 1.35 -5.95
N GLN A 29 -11.64 2.04 -7.06
CA GLN A 29 -12.51 1.55 -8.13
C GLN A 29 -11.75 0.74 -9.18
N GLU A 30 -10.45 0.96 -9.35
CA GLU A 30 -9.67 0.36 -10.43
C GLU A 30 -8.46 -0.41 -9.92
N HIS A 31 -7.57 0.23 -9.17
CA HIS A 31 -6.25 -0.33 -8.87
C HIS A 31 -6.34 -1.56 -7.96
N VAL A 32 -6.97 -1.44 -6.78
CA VAL A 32 -7.14 -2.57 -5.85
C VAL A 32 -7.98 -3.68 -6.47
N PRO A 33 -9.14 -3.41 -7.09
CA PRO A 33 -9.90 -4.46 -7.76
C PRO A 33 -9.13 -5.19 -8.86
N SER A 34 -8.23 -4.51 -9.58
CA SER A 34 -7.38 -5.14 -10.59
C SER A 34 -6.30 -6.01 -9.96
N LEU A 35 -5.65 -5.53 -8.89
CA LEU A 35 -4.62 -6.30 -8.19
C LEU A 35 -5.18 -7.52 -7.44
N LEU A 36 -6.39 -7.44 -6.91
CA LEU A 36 -7.07 -8.59 -6.28
C LEU A 36 -7.41 -9.71 -7.26
N LYS A 37 -7.39 -9.46 -8.58
CA LYS A 37 -7.55 -10.51 -9.61
C LYS A 37 -6.23 -11.21 -9.93
N VAL A 38 -5.09 -10.71 -9.47
CA VAL A 38 -3.77 -11.30 -9.75
C VAL A 38 -3.60 -12.58 -8.92
N PRO A 39 -3.29 -13.73 -9.53
CA PRO A 39 -3.01 -14.95 -8.79
C PRO A 39 -1.89 -14.75 -7.76
N GLY A 40 -2.17 -15.13 -6.52
CA GLY A 40 -1.25 -14.98 -5.39
C GLY A 40 -1.35 -13.66 -4.62
N VAL A 41 -2.25 -12.74 -5.00
CA VAL A 41 -2.69 -11.62 -4.15
C VAL A 41 -3.90 -12.08 -3.33
N ILE A 42 -3.76 -12.10 -2.00
CA ILE A 42 -4.78 -12.62 -1.09
C ILE A 42 -5.67 -11.51 -0.53
N ALA A 43 -5.05 -10.39 -0.18
CA ALA A 43 -5.78 -9.25 0.37
C ALA A 43 -5.01 -7.95 0.08
N VAL A 44 -5.74 -6.86 -0.04
CA VAL A 44 -5.17 -5.51 -0.07
C VAL A 44 -5.96 -4.62 0.86
N ALA A 45 -5.27 -3.84 1.69
CA ALA A 45 -5.86 -2.84 2.55
C ALA A 45 -5.11 -1.51 2.39
N ARG A 46 -5.87 -0.42 2.44
CA ARG A 46 -5.37 0.95 2.27
C ARG A 46 -5.49 1.70 3.59
N PHE A 47 -4.49 2.51 3.88
CA PHE A 47 -4.37 3.26 5.11
C PHE A 47 -3.88 4.68 4.81
N LYS A 48 -4.35 5.62 5.60
CA LYS A 48 -3.77 6.96 5.71
C LYS A 48 -2.99 7.02 7.02
N SER A 49 -1.81 7.62 7.02
CA SER A 49 -1.02 7.74 8.24
C SER A 49 -1.66 8.73 9.22
N GLU A 50 -1.55 8.41 10.51
CA GLU A 50 -1.97 9.25 11.62
C GLU A 50 -0.89 9.25 12.72
N PRO A 51 -0.79 10.31 13.54
CA PRO A 51 0.06 10.31 14.72
C PRO A 51 -0.29 9.14 15.64
N VAL A 52 0.72 8.43 16.14
CA VAL A 52 0.50 7.33 17.09
C VAL A 52 0.67 7.83 18.52
N THR A 53 -0.35 7.62 19.35
CA THR A 53 -0.25 7.82 20.80
C THR A 53 -0.33 6.45 21.49
N MET A 54 0.69 6.11 22.28
CA MET A 54 0.77 4.81 22.96
C MET A 54 1.38 4.92 24.37
N MET A 55 1.11 3.91 25.20
CA MET A 55 1.71 3.78 26.53
C MET A 55 3.12 3.19 26.40
N ILE A 56 4.14 3.93 26.83
CA ILE A 56 5.55 3.47 26.85
C ILE A 56 6.11 3.78 28.24
N GLY A 57 6.49 2.73 28.98
CA GLY A 57 7.03 2.88 30.33
C GLY A 57 6.04 3.49 31.33
N GLY A 58 4.73 3.27 31.16
CA GLY A 58 3.68 3.83 32.02
C GLY A 58 3.24 5.26 31.66
N GLU A 59 3.86 5.88 30.64
CA GLU A 59 3.51 7.22 30.18
C GLU A 59 2.82 7.19 28.82
N ARG A 60 1.89 8.13 28.59
CA ARG A 60 1.34 8.40 27.26
C ARG A 60 2.35 9.18 26.44
N LYS A 61 2.75 8.65 25.28
CA LYS A 61 3.65 9.34 24.35
C LYS A 61 3.03 9.40 22.97
N THR A 62 3.04 10.58 22.37
CA THR A 62 2.65 10.81 20.98
C THR A 62 3.91 10.86 20.12
N ILE A 63 3.95 10.06 19.07
CA ILE A 63 5.08 9.95 18.14
C ILE A 63 4.59 10.41 16.76
N VAL A 64 5.32 11.35 16.18
CA VAL A 64 5.11 11.86 14.82
C VAL A 64 6.40 11.63 14.03
N ILE A 65 6.28 10.97 12.89
CA ILE A 65 7.39 10.74 11.97
C ILE A 65 7.23 11.72 10.81
N GLU A 66 8.05 12.78 10.78
CA GLU A 66 7.88 13.92 9.84
C GLU A 66 7.94 13.52 8.36
N SER A 67 8.68 12.46 8.03
CA SER A 67 8.85 11.98 6.66
C SER A 67 7.98 10.77 6.31
N GLU A 68 6.99 10.43 7.15
CA GLU A 68 6.14 9.27 6.89
C GLU A 68 5.19 9.52 5.71
N PRO A 69 5.10 8.60 4.73
CA PRO A 69 4.16 8.72 3.64
C PRO A 69 2.71 8.88 4.12
N THR A 70 1.97 9.76 3.47
CA THR A 70 0.55 9.99 3.80
C THR A 70 -0.30 8.75 3.55
N TYR A 71 -0.02 7.99 2.49
CA TYR A 71 -0.78 6.81 2.11
C TYR A 71 0.07 5.55 2.14
N ASN A 72 -0.53 4.46 2.61
CA ASN A 72 0.04 3.13 2.67
C ASN A 72 -0.96 2.11 2.12
N ALA A 73 -0.50 1.20 1.26
CA ALA A 73 -1.24 0.02 0.86
C ALA A 73 -0.46 -1.22 1.27
N LEU A 74 -1.12 -2.10 2.01
CA LEU A 74 -0.57 -3.37 2.46
C LEU A 74 -1.22 -4.50 1.68
N TYR A 75 -0.38 -5.35 1.11
CA TYR A 75 -0.74 -6.47 0.27
C TYR A 75 -0.33 -7.75 0.99
N GLU A 76 -1.27 -8.64 1.20
CA GLU A 76 -0.97 -10.01 1.56
C GLU A 76 -0.78 -10.83 0.29
N ILE A 77 0.39 -11.45 0.14
CA ILE A 77 0.74 -12.19 -1.08
C ILE A 77 1.34 -13.56 -0.75
N GLU A 78 1.14 -14.53 -1.64
CA GLU A 78 1.65 -15.89 -1.43
C GLU A 78 3.18 -15.98 -1.48
N SER A 79 3.83 -15.18 -2.33
CA SER A 79 5.28 -15.13 -2.47
C SER A 79 5.76 -13.83 -3.13
N PRO A 80 7.05 -13.44 -2.99
CA PRO A 80 7.61 -12.29 -3.69
C PRO A 80 7.53 -12.37 -5.22
N ALA A 81 7.45 -13.58 -5.79
CA ALA A 81 7.39 -13.79 -7.24
C ALA A 81 6.09 -13.23 -7.86
N VAL A 82 5.04 -13.02 -7.07
CA VAL A 82 3.79 -12.38 -7.52
C VAL A 82 4.08 -11.01 -8.13
N LEU A 83 4.94 -10.21 -7.49
CA LEU A 83 5.25 -8.83 -7.92
C LEU A 83 6.05 -8.73 -9.22
N THR A 84 6.63 -9.84 -9.68
CA THR A 84 7.39 -9.95 -10.93
C THR A 84 6.67 -10.79 -11.98
N SER A 85 5.42 -11.18 -11.72
CA SER A 85 4.62 -11.96 -12.66
C SER A 85 4.04 -11.07 -13.78
N ASP A 86 3.79 -11.65 -14.95
CA ASP A 86 3.14 -10.95 -16.06
C ASP A 86 1.74 -10.43 -15.68
N ALA A 87 1.01 -11.19 -14.85
CA ALA A 87 -0.30 -10.79 -14.35
C ALA A 87 -0.23 -9.52 -13.49
N TRP A 88 0.76 -9.44 -12.59
CA TRP A 88 0.99 -8.24 -11.80
C TRP A 88 1.42 -7.06 -12.67
N ALA A 89 2.40 -7.27 -13.57
CA ALA A 89 2.90 -6.24 -14.48
C ALA A 89 1.77 -5.64 -15.33
N LYS A 90 0.84 -6.47 -15.80
CA LYS A 90 -0.35 -6.01 -16.52
C LYS A 90 -1.30 -5.23 -15.61
N ALA A 91 -1.60 -5.75 -14.42
CA ALA A 91 -2.57 -5.14 -13.50
C ALA A 91 -2.12 -3.75 -12.99
N VAL A 92 -0.83 -3.55 -12.72
CA VAL A 92 -0.33 -2.24 -12.26
C VAL A 92 -0.32 -1.17 -13.35
N GLU A 93 -0.38 -1.56 -14.62
CA GLU A 93 -0.51 -0.66 -15.77
C GLU A 93 -1.96 -0.51 -16.26
N GLU A 94 -2.93 -1.15 -15.60
CA GLU A 94 -4.35 -1.06 -15.96
C GLU A 94 -5.01 0.21 -15.41
N GLY A 95 -5.97 0.74 -16.18
CA GLY A 95 -6.78 1.89 -15.78
C GLY A 95 -6.02 3.22 -15.76
N ARG A 96 -6.48 4.14 -14.91
CA ARG A 96 -5.98 5.51 -14.84
C ARG A 96 -4.71 5.67 -14.02
N TRP A 97 -4.30 4.66 -13.26
CA TRP A 97 -3.18 4.76 -12.33
C TRP A 97 -1.86 5.23 -12.97
N PRO A 98 -1.37 4.65 -14.09
CA PRO A 98 -0.08 5.01 -14.69
C PRO A 98 0.03 6.46 -15.16
N ALA A 99 -1.08 7.01 -15.66
CA ALA A 99 -1.12 8.31 -16.33
C ALA A 99 -1.63 9.43 -15.44
N GLN A 100 -2.62 9.15 -14.57
CA GLN A 100 -3.32 10.18 -13.81
C GLN A 100 -2.95 10.21 -12.32
N VAL A 101 -2.27 9.17 -11.81
CA VAL A 101 -1.93 9.07 -10.39
C VAL A 101 -0.43 8.96 -10.17
N ARG A 102 0.22 7.94 -10.74
CA ARG A 102 1.64 7.63 -10.52
C ARG A 102 2.59 8.84 -10.71
N PRO A 103 2.44 9.70 -11.73
CA PRO A 103 3.33 10.87 -11.91
C PRO A 103 3.26 11.91 -10.79
N TYR A 104 2.16 11.91 -10.01
CA TYR A 104 1.90 12.87 -8.94
C TYR A 104 2.16 12.29 -7.54
N THR A 105 2.90 11.18 -7.48
CA THR A 105 3.32 10.55 -6.22
C THR A 105 4.78 10.86 -5.91
N SER A 106 5.12 10.96 -4.62
CA SER A 106 6.49 11.17 -4.14
C SER A 106 6.74 10.39 -2.84
N ASN A 107 7.97 10.43 -2.30
CA ASN A 107 8.35 9.67 -1.08
C ASN A 107 7.94 8.19 -1.17
N ARG A 108 8.15 7.56 -2.34
CA ARG A 108 7.70 6.20 -2.60
C ARG A 108 8.56 5.21 -1.83
N ARG A 109 7.91 4.32 -1.08
CA ARG A 109 8.55 3.21 -0.37
C ARG A 109 7.87 1.90 -0.76
N HIS A 110 8.68 0.92 -1.12
CA HIS A 110 8.25 -0.44 -1.39
C HIS A 110 9.03 -1.36 -0.45
N VAL A 111 8.33 -2.05 0.45
CA VAL A 111 8.97 -2.91 1.46
C VAL A 111 8.33 -4.28 1.48
N MET A 112 9.16 -5.32 1.47
CA MET A 112 8.72 -6.72 1.61
C MET A 112 9.00 -7.19 3.03
N TYR A 113 8.01 -7.79 3.66
CA TYR A 113 8.10 -8.41 4.97
C TYR A 113 7.81 -9.90 4.85
N ARG A 114 8.58 -10.72 5.55
CA ARG A 114 8.33 -12.14 5.71
C ARG A 114 7.92 -12.42 7.15
N ARG A 115 6.78 -13.09 7.34
CA ARG A 115 6.32 -13.58 8.65
C ARG A 115 7.30 -14.59 9.22
N ILE A 116 7.63 -14.42 10.50
CA ILE A 116 8.54 -15.29 11.26
C ILE A 116 7.82 -16.13 12.31
N SER A 117 6.57 -15.82 12.64
CA SER A 117 5.70 -16.53 13.61
C SER A 117 4.25 -16.41 13.20
#